data_AF-A0AA88Y950-F1
#
_entry.id   AF-A0AA88Y950-F1
#
_cell.length_a   1.000
_cell.length_b   1.000
_cell.length_c   1.000
_cell.angle_alpha   90.00
_cell.angle_beta   90.00
_cell.angle_gamma   90.00
#
_symmetry.space_group_name_H-M   'P 1'
#
loop_
_entity.id
_entity.type
_entity.pdbx_description
1 polymer ?
#
loop_
_entity_poly.entity_id
_entity_poly.type
_entity_poly.pdbx_seq_one_letter_code
_entity_poly.pdbx_strand_id
1 'polypeptide(L)'
;MKTSDEIQLRFEERNRIVRRECTRLKSYYVAQNSEAAVKEHLVINRKKNLVYCAIEKIGCTFWKRIFQILSGWRNVSNPFNIKGIHAYEGYQTAKRLPFDKIHEILSHSTKFLFVREPYERLLSGYVDKLYAPNTAYWNFIGRYIVKNFREDASNVSLHCGHDVTFSEFVEYFIYSQNVNEHRDAHFVPSFEHCRPCEIEYDYVGKLETFKEDTFYMLKKHNLDELVKFSDFQNETETDAIIDTVDYVYSMRRPILECMPFSKALFRAWRKLQIRGILSKDVMFPFPLNSDAEISPTEFRQALLRAHEKSGSASERIRNREEAFLEAYNQITPTLLNRLKDALLIDSSLFGYEKIPRKILNLQIYPLENKGFKYFQEL
;
A
#
# COMPACT_ATOMS: atom_id res chain seq x y z
N MET A 1 16.26 -20.86 -4.70
CA MET A 1 16.54 -19.42 -4.89
C MET A 1 16.75 -19.19 -6.38
N LYS A 2 16.16 -18.14 -6.95
CA LYS A 2 16.38 -17.79 -8.36
C LYS A 2 17.82 -17.32 -8.57
N THR A 3 18.38 -17.57 -9.75
CA THR A 3 19.71 -17.07 -10.10
C THR A 3 19.67 -15.56 -10.37
N SER A 4 20.83 -14.89 -10.32
CA SER A 4 20.95 -13.48 -10.69
C SER A 4 20.42 -13.22 -12.12
N ASP A 5 20.68 -14.16 -13.03
CA ASP A 5 20.26 -14.06 -14.44
C ASP A 5 18.74 -14.18 -14.60
N GLU A 6 18.10 -15.07 -13.85
CA GLU A 6 16.63 -15.18 -13.85
C GLU A 6 15.93 -13.90 -13.37
N ILE A 7 16.51 -13.21 -12.38
CA ILE A 7 15.96 -11.94 -11.87
C ILE A 7 16.19 -10.82 -12.90
N GLN A 8 17.36 -10.78 -13.54
CA GLN A 8 17.65 -9.81 -14.60
C GLN A 8 16.68 -9.98 -15.79
N LEU A 9 16.51 -11.21 -16.29
CA LEU A 9 15.56 -11.52 -17.36
C LEU A 9 14.12 -11.12 -16.99
N ARG A 10 13.74 -11.28 -15.72
CA ARG A 10 12.44 -10.83 -15.21
C ARG A 10 12.27 -9.31 -15.29
N PHE A 11 13.29 -8.52 -14.98
CA PHE A 11 13.24 -7.07 -15.14
C PHE A 11 13.16 -6.65 -16.60
N GLU A 12 13.94 -7.29 -17.47
CA GLU A 12 13.90 -7.05 -18.92
C GLU A 12 12.51 -7.29 -19.51
N GLU A 13 11.87 -8.41 -19.13
CA GLU A 13 10.50 -8.71 -19.57
C GLU A 13 9.48 -7.66 -19.08
N ARG A 14 9.58 -7.22 -17.83
CA ARG A 14 8.69 -6.17 -17.28
C ARG A 14 8.87 -4.84 -18.02
N ASN A 15 10.11 -4.42 -18.25
CA ASN A 15 10.38 -3.19 -19.00
C ASN A 15 9.91 -3.30 -20.45
N ARG A 16 10.04 -4.48 -21.08
CA ARG A 16 9.51 -4.74 -22.43
C ARG A 16 7.99 -4.59 -22.48
N ILE A 17 7.27 -5.11 -21.48
CA ILE A 17 5.81 -4.94 -21.35
C ILE A 17 5.46 -3.45 -21.23
N VAL A 18 6.12 -2.72 -20.33
CA VAL A 18 5.89 -1.27 -20.14
C VAL A 18 6.09 -0.52 -21.45
N ARG A 19 7.24 -0.69 -22.13
CA ARG A 19 7.53 -0.02 -23.41
C ARG A 19 6.47 -0.33 -24.48
N ARG A 20 6.06 -1.60 -24.60
CA ARG A 20 5.01 -2.03 -25.54
C ARG A 20 3.68 -1.34 -25.25
N GLU A 21 3.23 -1.36 -24.01
CA GLU A 21 1.94 -0.76 -23.64
C GLU A 21 1.97 0.77 -23.70
N CYS A 22 3.10 1.41 -23.39
CA CYS A 22 3.27 2.86 -23.56
C CYS A 22 3.11 3.29 -25.02
N THR A 23 3.57 2.47 -25.97
CA THR A 23 3.35 2.73 -27.40
C THR A 23 1.86 2.68 -27.75
N ARG A 24 1.13 1.71 -27.18
CA ARG A 24 -0.32 1.56 -27.38
C ARG A 24 -1.14 2.67 -26.70
N LEU A 25 -0.67 3.17 -25.55
CA LEU A 25 -1.36 4.16 -24.71
C LEU A 25 -0.91 5.61 -24.99
N LYS A 26 -0.11 5.85 -26.02
CA LYS A 26 0.53 7.15 -26.31
C LYS A 26 -0.48 8.31 -26.33
N SER A 27 -1.63 8.15 -26.97
CA SER A 27 -2.67 9.19 -27.05
C SER A 27 -3.27 9.54 -25.69
N TYR A 28 -3.51 8.54 -24.84
CA TYR A 28 -4.02 8.74 -23.49
C TYR A 28 -3.02 9.51 -22.62
N TYR A 29 -1.74 9.15 -22.70
CA TYR A 29 -0.68 9.77 -21.89
C TYR A 29 -0.45 11.24 -22.25
N VAL A 30 -0.37 11.56 -23.55
CA VAL A 30 -0.15 12.93 -24.04
C VAL A 30 -1.27 13.88 -23.60
N ALA A 31 -2.49 13.38 -23.45
CA ALA A 31 -3.63 14.20 -22.99
C ALA A 31 -3.54 14.59 -21.50
N GLN A 32 -2.74 13.88 -20.70
CA GLN A 32 -2.57 14.16 -19.29
C GLN A 32 -1.28 14.96 -19.05
N ASN A 33 -1.37 16.29 -18.97
CA ASN A 33 -0.24 17.12 -18.56
C ASN A 33 0.02 16.95 -17.06
N SER A 34 1.06 16.21 -16.69
CA SER A 34 1.33 15.86 -15.29
C SER A 34 2.81 15.92 -14.90
N GLU A 35 3.65 16.65 -15.63
CA GLU A 35 5.09 16.78 -15.32
C GLU A 35 5.33 17.22 -13.87
N ALA A 36 4.48 18.10 -13.34
CA ALA A 36 4.53 18.54 -11.94
C ALA A 36 4.23 17.43 -10.92
N ALA A 37 3.32 16.50 -11.24
CA ALA A 37 2.90 15.44 -10.32
C ALA A 37 4.02 14.45 -10.04
N VAL A 38 4.86 14.14 -11.04
CA VAL A 38 5.96 13.16 -10.92
C VAL A 38 7.01 13.62 -9.92
N LYS A 39 7.29 14.93 -9.86
CA LYS A 39 8.35 15.50 -9.02
C LYS A 39 8.17 15.21 -7.53
N GLU A 40 6.92 15.12 -7.10
CA GLU A 40 6.54 14.82 -5.71
C GLU A 40 6.95 13.39 -5.31
N HIS A 41 7.09 12.49 -6.28
CA HIS A 41 7.36 11.07 -6.05
C HIS A 41 8.83 10.68 -6.27
N LEU A 42 9.63 11.50 -6.96
CA LEU A 42 11.04 11.18 -7.22
C LEU A 42 11.92 11.46 -5.99
N VAL A 43 12.47 10.39 -5.43
CA VAL A 43 13.51 10.39 -4.42
C VAL A 43 14.87 10.21 -5.11
N ILE A 44 15.82 11.09 -4.81
CA ILE A 44 17.09 11.20 -5.52
C ILE A 44 18.24 10.90 -4.57
N ASN A 45 19.22 10.14 -5.05
CA ASN A 45 20.55 10.04 -4.44
C ASN A 45 21.62 10.25 -5.50
N ARG A 46 22.15 11.48 -5.59
CA ARG A 46 23.18 11.85 -6.58
C ARG A 46 24.52 11.13 -6.34
N LYS A 47 24.86 10.81 -5.10
CA LYS A 47 26.13 10.12 -4.78
C LYS A 47 26.17 8.69 -5.31
N LYS A 48 25.01 8.05 -5.41
CA LYS A 48 24.85 6.68 -5.92
C LYS A 48 24.27 6.63 -7.34
N ASN A 49 24.00 7.78 -7.95
CA ASN A 49 23.29 7.89 -9.24
C ASN A 49 22.00 7.07 -9.26
N LEU A 50 21.19 7.19 -8.20
CA LEU A 50 19.93 6.46 -8.05
C LEU A 50 18.74 7.42 -7.99
N VAL A 51 17.68 7.07 -8.71
CA VAL A 51 16.37 7.70 -8.62
C VAL A 51 15.32 6.63 -8.36
N TYR A 52 14.60 6.78 -7.25
CA TYR A 52 13.46 5.94 -6.91
C TYR A 52 12.18 6.74 -7.06
N CYS A 53 11.20 6.21 -7.81
CA CYS A 53 9.87 6.79 -7.83
C CYS A 53 8.96 6.11 -6.79
N ALA A 54 8.56 6.88 -5.78
CA ALA A 54 7.80 6.42 -4.64
C ALA A 54 6.29 6.39 -4.91
N ILE A 55 5.77 5.18 -5.14
CA ILE A 55 4.33 4.93 -5.31
C ILE A 55 3.72 4.48 -3.98
N GLU A 56 2.64 5.14 -3.58
CA GLU A 56 1.99 4.83 -2.31
C GLU A 56 1.38 3.42 -2.30
N LYS A 57 1.46 2.77 -1.13
CA LYS A 57 0.99 1.39 -0.86
C LYS A 57 1.78 0.27 -1.56
N ILE A 58 3.02 0.56 -1.99
CA ILE A 58 3.92 -0.40 -2.66
C ILE A 58 5.32 -0.43 -2.02
N GLY A 59 5.40 -0.38 -0.69
CA GLY A 59 6.69 -0.39 0.01
C GLY A 59 7.49 0.91 -0.08
N CYS A 60 6.84 2.04 -0.38
CA CYS A 60 7.49 3.35 -0.47
C CYS A 60 8.22 3.76 0.81
N THR A 61 7.64 3.52 2.00
CA THR A 61 8.27 3.78 3.30
C THR A 61 9.62 3.07 3.43
N PHE A 62 9.68 1.81 3.01
CA PHE A 62 10.90 0.99 3.08
C PHE A 62 12.01 1.56 2.19
N TRP A 63 11.71 1.88 0.93
CA TRP A 63 12.72 2.46 0.03
C TRP A 63 13.12 3.87 0.42
N LYS A 64 12.19 4.69 0.95
CA LYS A 64 12.53 5.99 1.54
C LYS A 64 13.56 5.84 2.68
N ARG A 65 13.39 4.85 3.58
CA ARG A 65 14.37 4.51 4.63
C ARG A 65 15.73 4.09 4.07
N ILE A 66 15.75 3.31 2.98
CA ILE A 66 17.02 3.01 2.28
C ILE A 66 17.68 4.31 1.78
N PHE A 67 16.94 5.22 1.16
CA PHE A 67 17.52 6.48 0.68
C PHE A 67 18.03 7.37 1.83
N GLN A 68 17.42 7.32 3.03
CA GLN A 68 17.98 7.95 4.24
C GLN A 68 19.37 7.38 4.58
N ILE A 69 19.50 6.05 4.58
CA ILE A 69 20.77 5.36 4.83
C ILE A 69 21.82 5.79 3.79
N LEU A 70 21.46 5.79 2.50
CA LEU A 70 22.35 6.21 1.41
C LEU A 70 22.76 7.69 1.49
N SER A 71 21.98 8.51 2.19
CA SER A 71 22.29 9.92 2.48
C SER A 71 23.14 10.10 3.75
N GLY A 72 23.48 9.02 4.46
CA GLY A 72 24.26 9.05 5.70
C GLY A 72 23.44 9.45 6.93
N TRP A 73 22.11 9.32 6.88
CA TRP A 73 21.24 9.73 7.97
C TRP A 73 21.50 8.90 9.23
N ARG A 74 21.89 9.56 10.32
CA ARG A 74 22.09 8.99 11.67
C ARG A 74 22.99 7.74 11.75
N ASN A 75 23.85 7.50 10.76
CA ASN A 75 24.76 6.34 10.70
C ASN A 75 24.09 4.98 10.94
N VAL A 76 22.83 4.83 10.52
CA VAL A 76 22.12 3.55 10.58
C VAL A 76 22.31 2.76 9.29
N SER A 77 22.36 1.44 9.36
CA SER A 77 22.51 0.54 8.20
C SER A 77 21.29 -0.34 7.95
N ASN A 78 20.40 -0.47 8.93
CA ASN A 78 19.18 -1.26 8.82
C ASN A 78 17.95 -0.34 8.71
N PRO A 79 17.17 -0.40 7.62
CA PRO A 79 16.02 0.48 7.43
C PRO A 79 14.92 0.28 8.47
N PHE A 80 14.80 -0.92 9.08
CA PHE A 80 13.80 -1.20 10.10
C PHE A 80 14.13 -0.55 11.46
N ASN A 81 15.37 -0.09 11.66
CA ASN A 81 15.74 0.72 12.83
C ASN A 81 15.27 2.18 12.71
N ILE A 82 14.73 2.59 11.55
CA ILE A 82 14.16 3.90 11.32
C ILE A 82 12.63 3.81 11.49
N LYS A 83 12.06 4.49 12.49
CA LYS A 83 10.59 4.51 12.67
C LYS A 83 9.85 5.02 11.43
N GLY A 84 8.68 4.45 11.13
CA GLY A 84 7.93 4.77 9.90
C GLY A 84 7.55 6.23 9.79
N ILE A 85 7.25 6.87 10.93
CA ILE A 85 6.96 8.31 11.02
C ILE A 85 8.15 9.20 10.59
N HIS A 86 9.38 8.72 10.70
CA HIS A 86 10.58 9.45 10.27
C HIS A 86 11.00 9.13 8.83
N ALA A 87 10.26 8.30 8.10
CA ALA A 87 10.61 7.91 6.72
C ALA A 87 10.37 9.03 5.67
N TYR A 88 10.00 10.24 6.11
CA TYR A 88 9.65 11.37 5.22
C TYR A 88 10.68 12.51 5.21
N GLU A 89 11.82 12.33 5.87
CA GLU A 89 12.90 13.32 5.96
C GLU A 89 14.28 12.70 5.66
N GLY A 90 15.34 13.51 5.56
CA GLY A 90 16.71 12.99 5.51
C GLY A 90 17.16 12.41 4.15
N TYR A 91 16.43 12.69 3.06
CA TYR A 91 16.82 12.39 1.68
C TYR A 91 16.44 13.54 0.73
N GLN A 92 17.00 13.51 -0.49
CA GLN A 92 16.69 14.51 -1.51
C GLN A 92 15.48 14.09 -2.34
N THR A 93 14.67 15.06 -2.77
CA THR A 93 13.53 14.85 -3.65
C THR A 93 13.57 15.81 -4.84
N ALA A 94 12.89 15.45 -5.94
CA ALA A 94 12.78 16.32 -7.11
C ALA A 94 11.79 17.48 -6.95
N LYS A 95 10.97 17.46 -5.89
CA LYS A 95 9.86 18.40 -5.63
C LYS A 95 10.21 19.86 -5.92
N ARG A 96 11.36 20.32 -5.41
CA ARG A 96 11.82 21.72 -5.49
C ARG A 96 12.84 21.99 -6.61
N LEU A 97 13.16 21.00 -7.44
CA LEU A 97 14.11 21.15 -8.54
C LEU A 97 13.43 21.66 -9.81
N PRO A 98 14.10 22.46 -10.65
CA PRO A 98 13.58 22.81 -11.96
C PRO A 98 13.66 21.61 -12.93
N PHE A 99 12.86 21.62 -14.00
CA PHE A 99 12.69 20.47 -14.89
C PHE A 99 13.96 20.09 -15.66
N ASP A 100 14.72 21.05 -16.14
CA ASP A 100 16.03 20.86 -16.76
C ASP A 100 16.97 20.05 -15.86
N LYS A 101 17.01 20.38 -14.56
CA LYS A 101 17.81 19.65 -13.57
C LYS A 101 17.27 18.25 -13.31
N ILE A 102 15.96 18.04 -13.40
CA ILE A 102 15.37 16.72 -13.25
C ILE A 102 15.74 15.84 -14.45
N HIS A 103 15.64 16.37 -15.68
CA HIS A 103 16.05 15.65 -16.88
C HIS A 103 17.53 15.26 -16.83
N GLU A 104 18.42 16.18 -16.42
CA GLU A 104 19.85 15.91 -16.22
C GLU A 104 20.08 14.79 -15.18
N ILE A 105 19.38 14.83 -14.04
CA ILE A 105 19.52 13.78 -13.02
C ILE A 105 19.03 12.42 -13.56
N LEU A 106 17.89 12.40 -14.25
CA LEU A 106 17.30 11.18 -14.79
C LEU A 106 18.18 10.55 -15.89
N SER A 107 18.84 11.35 -16.74
CA SER A 107 19.71 10.85 -17.81
C SER A 107 21.00 10.20 -17.29
N HIS A 108 21.45 10.56 -16.09
CA HIS A 108 22.68 10.05 -15.48
C HIS A 108 22.46 9.10 -14.31
N SER A 109 21.21 8.73 -14.01
CA SER A 109 20.88 7.85 -12.88
C SER A 109 20.27 6.54 -13.33
N THR A 110 20.51 5.48 -12.55
CA THR A 110 19.64 4.31 -12.57
C THR A 110 18.30 4.67 -11.91
N LYS A 111 17.21 4.41 -12.62
CA LYS A 111 15.85 4.76 -12.24
C LYS A 111 15.06 3.49 -11.97
N PHE A 112 14.35 3.45 -10.86
CA PHE A 112 13.49 2.31 -10.57
C PHE A 112 12.20 2.70 -9.86
N LEU A 113 11.22 1.83 -9.96
CA LEU A 113 9.97 1.90 -9.23
C LEU A 113 9.53 0.49 -8.83
N PHE A 114 8.57 0.43 -7.91
CA PHE A 114 7.86 -0.81 -7.61
C PHE A 114 6.38 -0.63 -7.91
N VAL A 115 5.75 -1.68 -8.41
CA VAL A 115 4.30 -1.79 -8.59
C VAL A 115 3.72 -2.96 -7.82
N ARG A 116 2.40 -3.02 -7.73
CA ARG A 116 1.63 -4.09 -7.09
C ARG A 116 0.43 -4.37 -7.96
N GLU A 117 -0.09 -5.59 -7.87
CA GLU A 117 -1.40 -5.93 -8.43
C GLU A 117 -2.44 -4.84 -8.05
N PRO A 118 -3.10 -4.19 -9.04
CA PRO A 118 -3.90 -2.98 -8.79
C PRO A 118 -5.07 -3.16 -7.82
N TYR A 119 -5.75 -4.30 -7.85
CA TYR A 119 -6.88 -4.58 -6.96
C TYR A 119 -6.40 -4.81 -5.52
N GLU A 120 -5.26 -5.46 -5.35
CA GLU A 120 -4.63 -5.63 -4.04
C GLU A 120 -4.09 -4.31 -3.47
N ARG A 121 -3.57 -3.44 -4.34
CA ARG A 121 -3.15 -2.09 -3.95
C ARG A 121 -4.33 -1.27 -3.47
N LEU A 122 -5.45 -1.32 -4.20
CA LEU A 122 -6.67 -0.60 -3.86
C LEU A 122 -7.23 -1.04 -2.49
N LEU A 123 -7.31 -2.35 -2.25
CA LEU A 123 -7.68 -2.88 -0.93
C LEU A 123 -6.71 -2.46 0.16
N SER A 124 -5.40 -2.47 -0.13
CA SER A 124 -4.39 -2.01 0.83
C SER A 124 -4.53 -0.53 1.18
N GLY A 125 -4.97 0.31 0.23
CA GLY A 125 -5.31 1.71 0.47
C GLY A 125 -6.50 1.83 1.40
N TYR A 126 -7.62 1.19 1.07
CA TYR A 126 -8.83 1.16 1.91
C TYR A 126 -8.52 0.69 3.34
N VAL A 127 -7.83 -0.44 3.48
CA VAL A 127 -7.55 -1.04 4.78
C VAL A 127 -6.70 -0.12 5.66
N ASP A 128 -5.73 0.57 5.07
CA ASP A 128 -4.82 1.45 5.80
C ASP A 128 -5.43 2.81 6.15
N LYS A 129 -6.30 3.33 5.29
CA LYS A 129 -6.79 4.72 5.37
C LYS A 129 -8.20 4.84 5.92
N LEU A 130 -9.09 3.91 5.61
CA LEU A 130 -10.51 4.01 5.95
C LEU A 130 -10.93 2.92 6.94
N TYR A 131 -10.43 1.69 6.78
CA TYR A 131 -10.73 0.61 7.73
C TYR A 131 -9.90 0.70 9.02
N ALA A 132 -8.60 0.99 8.97
CA ALA A 132 -7.83 1.16 10.20
C ALA A 132 -8.29 2.41 10.98
N PRO A 133 -8.11 2.45 12.32
CA PRO A 133 -8.35 3.66 13.10
C PRO A 133 -7.48 4.82 12.61
N ASN A 134 -8.08 5.70 11.80
CA ASN A 134 -7.40 6.79 11.11
C ASN A 134 -8.33 7.99 10.98
N THR A 135 -8.42 8.77 12.05
CA THR A 135 -9.39 9.86 12.16
C THR A 135 -9.12 10.98 11.15
N ALA A 136 -7.87 11.15 10.70
CA ALA A 136 -7.55 12.11 9.65
C ALA A 136 -8.26 11.76 8.33
N TYR A 137 -8.18 10.49 7.92
CA TYR A 137 -8.83 10.02 6.69
C TYR A 137 -10.32 9.82 6.85
N TRP A 138 -10.79 9.40 8.02
CA TRP A 138 -12.21 9.37 8.32
C TRP A 138 -12.82 10.77 8.17
N ASN A 139 -12.16 11.80 8.71
CA ASN A 139 -12.62 13.17 8.63
C ASN A 139 -12.61 13.75 7.21
N PHE A 140 -11.58 13.47 6.42
CA PHE A 140 -11.42 14.07 5.09
C PHE A 140 -12.14 13.26 4.00
N ILE A 141 -11.89 11.96 3.93
CA ILE A 141 -12.41 11.08 2.87
C ILE A 141 -13.61 10.30 3.36
N GLY A 142 -13.56 9.75 4.58
CA GLY A 142 -14.63 8.90 5.11
C GLY A 142 -15.99 9.62 5.13
N ARG A 143 -16.04 10.83 5.70
CA ARG A 143 -17.25 11.66 5.74
C ARG A 143 -17.72 12.07 4.35
N TYR A 144 -16.79 12.34 3.42
CA TYR A 144 -17.14 12.62 2.03
C TYR A 144 -17.82 11.40 1.39
N ILE A 145 -17.29 10.20 1.61
CA ILE A 145 -17.88 8.97 1.09
C ILE A 145 -19.27 8.75 1.68
N VAL A 146 -19.40 8.77 3.00
CA VAL A 146 -20.69 8.58 3.67
C VAL A 146 -21.72 9.60 3.18
N LYS A 147 -21.35 10.89 3.06
CA LYS A 147 -22.29 11.94 2.64
C LYS A 147 -22.79 11.78 1.20
N ASN A 148 -21.96 11.29 0.29
CA ASN A 148 -22.25 11.33 -1.14
C ASN A 148 -22.62 9.97 -1.76
N PHE A 149 -22.29 8.85 -1.09
CA PHE A 149 -22.46 7.50 -1.64
C PHE A 149 -23.29 6.59 -0.74
N ARG A 150 -23.66 7.00 0.48
CA ARG A 150 -24.51 6.22 1.38
C ARG A 150 -25.91 6.80 1.44
N GLU A 151 -26.90 5.97 1.13
CA GLU A 151 -28.30 6.27 1.38
C GLU A 151 -28.61 6.12 2.89
N ASP A 152 -29.43 7.04 3.43
CA ASP A 152 -29.90 7.01 4.84
C ASP A 152 -28.78 6.95 5.90
N ALA A 153 -27.69 7.69 5.69
CA ALA A 153 -26.58 7.73 6.62
C ALA A 153 -26.98 8.27 8.01
N SER A 154 -26.60 7.53 9.07
CA SER A 154 -26.81 7.99 10.44
C SER A 154 -26.01 9.26 10.76
N ASN A 155 -26.47 10.04 11.75
CA ASN A 155 -25.74 11.23 12.21
C ASN A 155 -24.32 10.89 12.67
N VAL A 156 -24.12 9.73 13.30
CA VAL A 156 -22.80 9.27 13.74
C VAL A 156 -21.91 8.99 12.53
N SER A 157 -22.43 8.28 11.52
CA SER A 157 -21.69 8.00 10.29
C SER A 157 -21.30 9.28 9.54
N LEU A 158 -22.22 10.25 9.44
CA LEU A 158 -21.95 11.56 8.81
C LEU A 158 -20.90 12.36 9.59
N HIS A 159 -20.96 12.32 10.92
CA HIS A 159 -20.03 13.04 11.78
C HIS A 159 -18.63 12.42 11.79
N CYS A 160 -18.55 11.09 11.77
CA CYS A 160 -17.30 10.38 11.99
C CYS A 160 -16.68 9.81 10.73
N GLY A 161 -17.44 9.34 9.74
CA GLY A 161 -16.91 8.73 8.51
C GLY A 161 -16.08 7.46 8.73
N HIS A 162 -16.18 6.86 9.92
CA HIS A 162 -15.32 5.77 10.37
C HIS A 162 -15.76 4.39 9.86
N ASP A 163 -16.99 4.28 9.37
CA ASP A 163 -17.70 3.04 9.04
C ASP A 163 -17.92 2.86 7.53
N VAL A 164 -17.05 3.45 6.69
CA VAL A 164 -17.09 3.30 5.23
C VAL A 164 -16.82 1.85 4.84
N THR A 165 -17.70 1.26 4.04
CA THR A 165 -17.55 -0.09 3.49
C THR A 165 -16.59 -0.13 2.30
N PHE A 166 -16.10 -1.31 1.93
CA PHE A 166 -15.23 -1.43 0.76
C PHE A 166 -15.96 -1.09 -0.55
N SER A 167 -17.25 -1.45 -0.66
CA SER A 167 -18.06 -1.12 -1.84
C SER A 167 -18.22 0.39 -2.04
N GLU A 168 -18.59 1.13 -0.98
CA GLU A 168 -18.70 2.59 -1.03
C GLU A 168 -17.37 3.25 -1.39
N PHE A 169 -16.27 2.73 -0.86
CA PHE A 169 -14.93 3.19 -1.22
C PHE A 169 -14.61 2.96 -2.71
N VAL A 170 -14.99 1.82 -3.29
CA VAL A 170 -14.78 1.55 -4.72
C VAL A 170 -15.60 2.50 -5.59
N GLU A 171 -16.85 2.79 -5.21
CA GLU A 171 -17.67 3.78 -5.91
C GLU A 171 -17.03 5.17 -5.90
N TYR A 172 -16.58 5.62 -4.72
CA TYR A 172 -15.82 6.85 -4.57
C TYR A 172 -14.54 6.87 -5.40
N PHE A 173 -13.76 5.78 -5.40
CA PHE A 173 -12.53 5.69 -6.16
C PHE A 173 -12.80 5.92 -7.66
N ILE A 174 -13.79 5.20 -8.22
CA ILE A 174 -14.17 5.34 -9.63
C ILE A 174 -14.67 6.77 -9.91
N TYR A 175 -15.53 7.31 -9.05
CA TYR A 175 -16.06 8.66 -9.20
C TYR A 175 -14.94 9.70 -9.23
N SER A 176 -14.04 9.68 -8.23
CA SER A 176 -12.92 10.63 -8.12
C SER A 176 -11.96 10.57 -9.31
N GLN A 177 -11.77 9.40 -9.94
CA GLN A 177 -10.97 9.29 -11.17
C GLN A 177 -11.69 9.93 -12.36
N ASN A 178 -13.01 9.74 -12.47
CA ASN A 178 -13.79 10.25 -13.60
C ASN A 178 -13.96 11.77 -13.56
N VAL A 179 -14.24 12.34 -12.40
CA VAL A 179 -14.43 13.80 -12.26
C VAL A 179 -13.13 14.55 -12.00
N ASN A 180 -12.04 13.83 -11.76
CA ASN A 180 -10.72 14.35 -11.42
C ASN A 180 -10.71 15.26 -10.16
N GLU A 181 -11.53 14.95 -9.16
CA GLU A 181 -11.65 15.69 -7.90
C GLU A 181 -11.60 14.75 -6.69
N HIS A 182 -11.27 15.29 -5.52
CA HIS A 182 -11.17 14.52 -4.26
C HIS A 182 -10.28 13.28 -4.41
N ARG A 183 -9.14 13.44 -5.09
CA ARG A 183 -8.20 12.35 -5.36
C ARG A 183 -7.16 12.27 -4.25
N ASP A 184 -6.77 11.06 -3.89
CA ASP A 184 -5.75 10.80 -2.87
C ASP A 184 -4.63 9.90 -3.42
N ALA A 185 -3.38 10.29 -3.16
CA ALA A 185 -2.19 9.58 -3.64
C ALA A 185 -2.19 8.08 -3.27
N HIS A 186 -2.79 7.69 -2.14
CA HIS A 186 -2.84 6.29 -1.72
C HIS A 186 -3.79 5.43 -2.55
N PHE A 187 -4.68 6.04 -3.34
CA PHE A 187 -5.70 5.34 -4.12
C PHE A 187 -5.51 5.53 -5.63
N VAL A 188 -5.06 6.70 -6.08
CA VAL A 188 -4.88 6.98 -7.52
C VAL A 188 -3.96 5.95 -8.17
N PRO A 189 -4.17 5.60 -9.45
CA PRO A 189 -3.34 4.64 -10.17
C PRO A 189 -1.83 4.92 -10.07
N SER A 190 -1.05 3.85 -10.10
CA SER A 190 0.40 3.85 -9.96
C SER A 190 1.06 4.63 -11.11
N PHE A 191 0.50 4.53 -12.31
CA PHE A 191 1.03 5.19 -13.49
C PHE A 191 1.03 6.73 -13.38
N GLU A 192 0.15 7.31 -12.58
CA GLU A 192 0.07 8.76 -12.39
C GLU A 192 1.16 9.31 -11.46
N HIS A 193 1.66 8.47 -10.55
CA HIS A 193 2.75 8.85 -9.65
C HIS A 193 4.07 9.00 -10.41
N CYS A 194 4.31 8.08 -11.34
CA CYS A 194 5.66 7.84 -11.87
C CYS A 194 5.78 7.94 -13.38
N ARG A 195 4.67 8.05 -14.12
CA ARG A 195 4.65 8.26 -15.57
C ARG A 195 5.66 7.38 -16.33
N PRO A 196 5.52 6.04 -16.26
CA PRO A 196 6.48 5.09 -16.84
C PRO A 196 6.60 5.13 -18.37
N CYS A 197 5.74 5.90 -19.04
CA CYS A 197 5.84 6.15 -20.48
C CYS A 197 6.65 7.40 -20.84
N GLU A 198 6.91 8.28 -19.86
CA GLU A 198 7.72 9.50 -20.01
C GLU A 198 9.11 9.31 -19.39
N ILE A 199 9.22 8.46 -18.38
CA ILE A 199 10.48 8.11 -17.73
C ILE A 199 10.82 6.66 -18.07
N GLU A 200 11.96 6.46 -18.73
CA GLU A 200 12.49 5.12 -18.99
C GLU A 200 13.11 4.53 -17.72
N TYR A 201 12.37 3.69 -17.01
CA TYR A 201 12.86 3.01 -15.81
C TYR A 201 13.77 1.83 -16.15
N ASP A 202 14.91 1.75 -15.46
CA ASP A 202 15.86 0.64 -15.57
C ASP A 202 15.31 -0.62 -14.86
N TYR A 203 14.59 -0.45 -13.75
CA TYR A 203 13.96 -1.55 -13.02
C TYR A 203 12.50 -1.27 -12.67
N VAL A 204 11.60 -2.16 -13.11
CA VAL A 204 10.21 -2.25 -12.64
C VAL A 204 10.09 -3.44 -11.68
N GLY A 205 10.19 -3.16 -10.39
CA GLY A 205 9.99 -4.13 -9.32
C GLY A 205 8.51 -4.43 -9.08
N LYS A 206 8.21 -5.58 -8.50
CA LYS A 206 6.84 -5.96 -8.11
C LYS A 206 6.78 -6.30 -6.63
N LEU A 207 5.71 -5.89 -5.95
CA LEU A 207 5.51 -6.22 -4.53
C LEU A 207 5.40 -7.73 -4.32
N GLU A 208 4.89 -8.46 -5.31
CA GLU A 208 4.81 -9.92 -5.29
C GLU A 208 6.19 -10.60 -5.26
N THR A 209 7.25 -9.91 -5.68
CA THR A 209 8.65 -10.39 -5.67
C THR A 209 9.58 -9.38 -4.98
N PHE A 210 9.05 -8.65 -3.99
CA PHE A 210 9.69 -7.47 -3.43
C PHE A 210 11.05 -7.77 -2.82
N LYS A 211 11.15 -8.88 -2.08
CA LYS A 211 12.38 -9.31 -1.42
C LYS A 211 13.46 -9.61 -2.47
N GLU A 212 13.16 -10.45 -3.45
CA GLU A 212 14.13 -10.83 -4.48
C GLU A 212 14.55 -9.64 -5.34
N ASP A 213 13.61 -8.79 -5.75
CA ASP A 213 13.89 -7.58 -6.53
C ASP A 213 14.78 -6.60 -5.74
N THR A 214 14.47 -6.39 -4.45
CA THR A 214 15.24 -5.50 -3.57
C THR A 214 16.67 -5.99 -3.38
N PHE A 215 16.84 -7.26 -3.00
CA PHE A 215 18.17 -7.82 -2.75
C PHE A 215 19.03 -7.85 -4.02
N TYR A 216 18.40 -8.15 -5.17
CA TYR A 216 19.07 -8.07 -6.47
C TYR A 216 19.60 -6.66 -6.75
N MET A 217 18.75 -5.63 -6.61
CA MET A 217 19.15 -4.26 -6.89
C MET A 217 20.21 -3.75 -5.92
N LEU A 218 20.07 -4.05 -4.61
CA LEU A 218 21.09 -3.67 -3.63
C LEU A 218 22.46 -4.24 -4.00
N LYS A 219 22.52 -5.54 -4.36
CA LYS A 219 23.77 -6.18 -4.79
C LYS A 219 24.29 -5.60 -6.11
N LYS A 220 23.42 -5.43 -7.11
CA LYS A 220 23.79 -4.93 -8.44
C LYS A 220 24.40 -3.53 -8.38
N HIS A 221 24.00 -2.71 -7.42
CA HIS A 221 24.51 -1.36 -7.19
C HIS A 221 25.56 -1.26 -6.06
N ASN A 222 26.10 -2.39 -5.58
CA ASN A 222 27.09 -2.45 -4.50
C ASN A 222 26.64 -1.72 -3.22
N LEU A 223 25.38 -1.92 -2.84
CA LEU A 223 24.73 -1.33 -1.65
C LEU A 223 24.48 -2.35 -0.54
N ASP A 224 24.71 -3.63 -0.80
CA ASP A 224 24.56 -4.75 0.15
C ASP A 224 25.56 -4.71 1.31
N GLU A 225 26.62 -3.91 1.20
CA GLU A 225 27.51 -3.57 2.33
C GLU A 225 27.02 -2.40 3.18
N LEU A 226 26.18 -1.52 2.63
CA LEU A 226 25.65 -0.35 3.34
C LEU A 226 24.29 -0.61 3.98
N VAL A 227 23.45 -1.37 3.30
CA VAL A 227 22.10 -1.71 3.73
C VAL A 227 22.08 -3.14 4.23
N LYS A 228 21.88 -3.31 5.53
CA LYS A 228 21.93 -4.61 6.21
C LYS A 228 20.57 -4.98 6.77
N PHE A 229 20.31 -6.29 6.80
CA PHE A 229 19.10 -6.90 7.35
C PHE A 229 19.50 -8.05 8.26
N SER A 230 18.80 -8.24 9.36
CA SER A 230 18.99 -9.40 10.24
C SER A 230 18.12 -10.56 9.78
N ASP A 231 16.82 -10.30 9.65
CA ASP A 231 15.85 -11.19 9.04
C ASP A 231 14.78 -10.32 8.38
N PHE A 232 14.94 -10.09 7.08
CA PHE A 232 14.07 -9.21 6.32
C PHE A 232 12.58 -9.51 6.49
N GLN A 233 12.20 -10.79 6.58
CA GLN A 233 10.80 -11.16 6.68
C GLN A 233 10.26 -10.83 8.07
N ASN A 234 10.93 -11.32 9.11
CA ASN A 234 10.54 -11.08 10.49
C ASN A 234 10.57 -9.59 10.86
N GLU A 235 11.55 -8.84 10.36
CA GLU A 235 11.66 -7.40 10.56
C GLU A 235 10.53 -6.64 9.87
N THR A 236 10.13 -7.04 8.65
CA THR A 236 8.97 -6.44 7.95
C THR A 236 7.66 -6.68 8.72
N GLU A 237 7.48 -7.89 9.25
CA GLU A 237 6.29 -8.27 10.02
C GLU A 237 6.25 -7.53 11.37
N THR A 238 7.39 -7.45 12.04
CA THR A 238 7.55 -6.72 13.32
C THR A 238 7.34 -5.21 13.15
N ASP A 239 7.91 -4.60 12.10
CA ASP A 239 7.72 -3.18 11.77
C ASP A 239 6.23 -2.86 11.55
N ALA A 240 5.52 -3.73 10.83
CA ALA A 240 4.09 -3.58 10.63
C ALA A 240 3.25 -3.67 11.92
N ILE A 241 3.66 -4.52 12.89
CA ILE A 241 3.05 -4.60 14.21
C ILE A 241 3.31 -3.30 14.98
N ILE A 242 4.56 -2.85 15.05
CA ILE A 242 4.96 -1.65 15.79
C ILE A 242 4.26 -0.42 15.22
N ASP A 243 4.29 -0.23 13.90
CA ASP A 243 3.62 0.89 13.23
C ASP A 243 2.11 0.90 13.51
N THR A 244 1.47 -0.29 13.59
CA THR A 244 0.04 -0.39 13.90
C THR A 244 -0.26 0.08 15.33
N VAL A 245 0.57 -0.28 16.29
CA VAL A 245 0.45 0.18 17.69
C VAL A 245 0.70 1.69 17.77
N ASP A 246 1.83 2.17 17.27
CA ASP A 246 2.19 3.58 17.34
C ASP A 246 1.10 4.46 16.72
N TYR A 247 0.54 4.04 15.57
CA TYR A 247 -0.50 4.78 14.87
C TYR A 247 -1.81 4.87 15.66
N VAL A 248 -2.38 3.74 16.11
CA VAL A 248 -3.69 3.75 16.81
C VAL A 248 -3.61 4.54 18.12
N TYR A 249 -2.51 4.45 18.86
CA TYR A 249 -2.34 5.22 20.10
C TYR A 249 -2.05 6.70 19.85
N SER A 250 -1.37 7.06 18.75
CA SER A 250 -1.18 8.47 18.38
C SER A 250 -2.50 9.21 18.11
N MET A 251 -3.55 8.47 17.74
CA MET A 251 -4.88 9.00 17.44
C MET A 251 -5.92 8.70 18.54
N ARG A 252 -5.51 8.25 19.74
CA ARG A 252 -6.44 7.82 20.80
C ARG A 252 -7.53 8.85 21.12
N ARG A 253 -7.16 10.11 21.30
CA ARG A 253 -8.11 11.18 21.65
C ARG A 253 -9.21 11.37 20.59
N PRO A 254 -8.90 11.66 19.32
CA PRO A 254 -9.95 11.82 18.31
C PRO A 254 -10.68 10.52 17.98
N ILE A 255 -10.09 9.33 18.22
CA ILE A 255 -10.80 8.06 18.02
C ILE A 255 -11.98 7.94 19.01
N LEU A 256 -11.78 8.36 20.26
CA LEU A 256 -12.78 8.26 21.32
C LEU A 256 -14.05 9.09 21.05
N GLU A 257 -13.98 10.06 20.14
CA GLU A 257 -15.16 10.83 19.68
C GLU A 257 -16.09 9.99 18.80
N CYS A 258 -15.57 8.92 18.18
CA CYS A 258 -16.28 8.14 17.18
C CYS A 258 -16.54 6.69 17.58
N MET A 259 -15.66 6.08 18.38
CA MET A 259 -15.86 4.71 18.85
C MET A 259 -15.10 4.41 20.15
N PRO A 260 -15.53 3.40 20.93
CA PRO A 260 -14.75 2.89 22.06
C PRO A 260 -13.34 2.48 21.62
N PHE A 261 -12.33 2.82 22.42
CA PHE A 261 -10.94 2.56 22.04
C PHE A 261 -10.62 1.07 21.93
N SER A 262 -11.29 0.21 22.71
CA SER A 262 -11.28 -1.25 22.56
C SER A 262 -11.67 -1.72 21.15
N LYS A 263 -12.70 -1.12 20.53
CA LYS A 263 -13.08 -1.40 19.14
C LYS A 263 -12.04 -0.89 18.13
N ALA A 264 -11.39 0.23 18.41
CA ALA A 264 -10.27 0.69 17.59
C ALA A 264 -9.07 -0.27 17.66
N LEU A 265 -8.70 -0.75 18.85
CA LEU A 265 -7.67 -1.79 19.00
C LEU A 265 -8.06 -3.09 18.29
N PHE A 266 -9.35 -3.46 18.30
CA PHE A 266 -9.85 -4.59 17.51
C PHE A 266 -9.69 -4.36 16.00
N ARG A 267 -10.02 -3.19 15.46
CA ARG A 267 -9.77 -2.86 14.04
C ARG A 267 -8.28 -2.85 13.71
N ALA A 268 -7.43 -2.39 14.62
CA ALA A 268 -5.97 -2.46 14.47
C ALA A 268 -5.46 -3.92 14.44
N TRP A 269 -6.01 -4.80 15.28
CA TRP A 269 -5.75 -6.24 15.23
C TRP A 269 -6.22 -6.85 13.91
N ARG A 270 -7.45 -6.54 13.49
CA ARG A 270 -8.05 -7.07 12.27
C ARG A 270 -7.32 -6.61 11.01
N LYS A 271 -6.79 -5.38 10.99
CA LYS A 271 -5.86 -4.89 9.95
C LYS A 271 -4.68 -5.85 9.75
N LEU A 272 -4.09 -6.34 10.84
CA LEU A 272 -2.95 -7.26 10.77
C LEU A 272 -3.38 -8.67 10.32
N GLN A 273 -4.59 -9.12 10.65
CA GLN A 273 -5.17 -10.36 10.10
C GLN A 273 -5.44 -10.24 8.60
N ILE A 274 -6.01 -9.12 8.14
CA ILE A 274 -6.25 -8.84 6.70
C ILE A 274 -4.93 -8.83 5.92
N ARG A 275 -3.87 -8.29 6.53
CA ARG A 275 -2.52 -8.28 5.92
C ARG A 275 -1.84 -9.66 5.92
N GLY A 276 -2.43 -10.66 6.57
CA GLY A 276 -1.83 -11.98 6.76
C GLY A 276 -0.65 -11.97 7.74
N ILE A 277 -0.50 -10.97 8.61
CA ILE A 277 0.55 -10.97 9.63
C ILE A 277 0.11 -11.79 10.84
N LEU A 278 -1.18 -11.67 11.18
CA LEU A 278 -1.83 -12.49 12.20
C LEU A 278 -2.70 -13.56 11.55
N SER A 279 -2.78 -14.73 12.17
CA SER A 279 -3.75 -15.74 11.76
C SER A 279 -5.16 -15.31 12.12
N LYS A 280 -6.13 -15.66 11.26
CA LYS A 280 -7.55 -15.51 11.53
C LYS A 280 -8.01 -16.29 12.77
N ASP A 281 -7.31 -17.39 13.09
CA ASP A 281 -7.65 -18.26 14.21
C ASP A 281 -7.18 -17.72 15.58
N VAL A 282 -6.31 -16.69 15.59
CA VAL A 282 -5.90 -16.04 16.84
C VAL A 282 -6.91 -14.95 17.19
N MET A 283 -7.61 -15.17 18.30
CA MET A 283 -8.65 -14.27 18.80
C MET A 283 -8.07 -13.00 19.40
N PHE A 284 -8.81 -11.90 19.23
CA PHE A 284 -8.54 -10.65 19.93
C PHE A 284 -8.72 -10.87 21.44
N PRO A 285 -7.69 -10.63 22.28
CA PRO A 285 -7.70 -11.09 23.67
C PRO A 285 -8.35 -10.11 24.65
N PHE A 286 -8.89 -8.98 24.16
CA PHE A 286 -9.45 -7.94 25.02
C PHE A 286 -10.97 -7.81 24.85
N PRO A 287 -11.70 -7.45 25.92
CA PRO A 287 -13.14 -7.19 25.84
C PRO A 287 -13.45 -5.93 25.00
N LEU A 288 -14.43 -6.03 24.10
CA LEU A 288 -14.75 -4.98 23.12
C LEU A 288 -15.50 -3.78 23.70
N ASN A 289 -16.15 -3.91 24.85
CA ASN A 289 -16.94 -2.84 25.49
C ASN A 289 -16.43 -2.55 26.90
N SER A 290 -15.13 -2.72 27.13
CA SER A 290 -14.52 -2.44 28.42
C SER A 290 -13.82 -1.09 28.41
N ASP A 291 -13.96 -0.37 29.52
CA ASP A 291 -13.19 0.83 29.83
C ASP A 291 -11.79 0.51 30.34
N ALA A 292 -11.39 -0.77 30.38
CA ALA A 292 -10.07 -1.18 30.80
C ALA A 292 -8.98 -0.50 29.96
N GLU A 293 -8.08 0.19 30.63
CA GLU A 293 -6.99 0.91 29.98
C GLU A 293 -5.89 -0.06 29.54
N ILE A 294 -5.92 -0.45 28.26
CA ILE A 294 -4.88 -1.28 27.64
C ILE A 294 -3.72 -0.37 27.25
N SER A 295 -2.55 -0.61 27.85
CA SER A 295 -1.35 0.19 27.53
C SER A 295 -0.77 -0.15 26.15
N PRO A 296 -0.03 0.76 25.49
CA PRO A 296 0.65 0.47 24.22
C PRO A 296 1.58 -0.75 24.31
N THR A 297 2.28 -0.91 25.44
CA THR A 297 3.18 -2.04 25.69
C THR A 297 2.42 -3.36 25.76
N GLU A 298 1.30 -3.38 26.48
CA GLU A 298 0.44 -4.56 26.61
C GLU A 298 -0.16 -4.97 25.26
N PHE A 299 -0.72 -4.01 24.51
CA PHE A 299 -1.26 -4.29 23.18
C PHE A 299 -0.20 -4.81 22.22
N ARG A 300 1.00 -4.19 22.22
CA ARG A 300 2.14 -4.64 21.43
C ARG A 300 2.56 -6.07 21.78
N GLN A 301 2.65 -6.40 23.07
CA GLN A 301 3.01 -7.76 23.50
C GLN A 301 1.94 -8.79 23.08
N ALA A 302 0.66 -8.43 23.14
CA ALA A 302 -0.42 -9.29 22.66
C ALA A 302 -0.28 -9.57 21.16
N LEU A 303 0.01 -8.55 20.35
CA LEU A 303 0.24 -8.70 18.91
C LEU A 303 1.45 -9.57 18.58
N LEU A 304 2.58 -9.40 19.28
CA LEU A 304 3.77 -10.22 19.08
C LEU A 304 3.51 -11.69 19.41
N ARG A 305 2.86 -11.98 20.56
CA ARG A 305 2.46 -13.35 20.92
C ARG A 305 1.47 -13.95 19.93
N ALA A 306 0.59 -13.13 19.37
CA ALA A 306 -0.34 -13.57 18.33
C ALA A 306 0.39 -13.92 17.03
N HIS A 307 1.37 -13.11 16.65
CA HIS A 307 2.19 -13.34 15.47
C HIS A 307 3.00 -14.64 15.57
N GLU A 308 3.59 -14.93 16.73
CA GLU A 308 4.26 -16.21 17.00
C GLU A 308 3.34 -17.44 16.80
N LYS A 309 2.03 -17.28 17.06
CA LYS A 309 1.01 -18.32 16.88
C LYS A 309 0.37 -18.32 15.48
N SER A 310 0.80 -17.45 14.58
CA SER A 310 0.13 -17.22 13.29
C SER A 310 0.53 -18.18 12.17
N GLY A 311 1.20 -19.28 12.53
CA GLY A 311 1.52 -20.36 11.62
C GLY A 311 2.56 -20.01 10.56
N SER A 312 2.61 -20.85 9.53
CA SER A 312 3.53 -20.76 8.39
C SER A 312 3.21 -19.60 7.44
N ALA A 313 4.19 -19.22 6.62
CA ALA A 313 3.99 -18.20 5.57
C ALA A 313 2.84 -18.57 4.61
N SER A 314 2.65 -19.85 4.32
CA SER A 314 1.58 -20.34 3.43
C SER A 314 0.19 -20.12 4.03
N GLU A 315 0.02 -20.31 5.34
CA GLU A 315 -1.24 -20.02 6.04
C GLU A 315 -1.54 -18.52 6.04
N ARG A 316 -0.51 -17.72 6.27
CA ARG A 316 -0.58 -16.25 6.23
C ARG A 316 -0.97 -15.71 4.84
N ILE A 317 -0.42 -16.29 3.77
CA ILE A 317 -0.82 -15.97 2.40
C ILE A 317 -2.30 -16.28 2.15
N ARG A 318 -2.77 -17.46 2.60
CA ARG A 318 -4.18 -17.84 2.49
C ARG A 318 -5.10 -16.87 3.23
N ASN A 319 -4.75 -16.47 4.45
CA ASN A 319 -5.53 -15.50 5.23
C ASN A 319 -5.67 -14.15 4.50
N ARG A 320 -4.60 -13.68 3.86
CA ARG A 320 -4.65 -12.46 3.06
C ARG A 320 -5.52 -12.63 1.82
N GLU A 321 -5.49 -13.80 1.19
CA GLU A 321 -6.34 -14.10 0.04
C GLU A 321 -7.82 -14.17 0.42
N GLU A 322 -8.16 -14.82 1.53
CA GLU A 322 -9.54 -14.87 2.05
C GLU A 322 -10.08 -13.47 2.35
N ALA A 323 -9.30 -12.63 3.03
CA ALA A 323 -9.68 -11.23 3.29
C ALA A 323 -9.89 -10.44 1.99
N PHE A 324 -9.02 -10.65 1.01
CA PHE A 324 -9.16 -10.03 -0.30
C PHE A 324 -10.47 -10.44 -0.97
N LEU A 325 -10.79 -11.74 -0.96
CA LEU A 325 -12.01 -12.25 -1.56
C LEU A 325 -13.26 -11.77 -0.82
N GLU A 326 -13.25 -11.70 0.52
CA GLU A 326 -14.37 -11.15 1.30
C GLU A 326 -14.65 -9.69 0.93
N ALA A 327 -13.62 -8.87 0.76
CA ALA A 327 -13.79 -7.48 0.34
C ALA A 327 -14.44 -7.39 -1.05
N TYR A 328 -13.89 -8.12 -2.03
CA TYR A 328 -14.38 -8.08 -3.41
C TYR A 328 -15.73 -8.80 -3.62
N ASN A 329 -16.14 -9.67 -2.70
CA ASN A 329 -17.48 -10.26 -2.71
C ASN A 329 -18.60 -9.23 -2.45
N GLN A 330 -18.25 -8.03 -1.94
CA GLN A 330 -19.19 -6.92 -1.77
C GLN A 330 -19.46 -6.16 -3.10
N ILE A 331 -18.67 -6.42 -4.14
CA ILE A 331 -18.70 -5.64 -5.39
C ILE A 331 -19.64 -6.29 -6.41
N THR A 332 -20.65 -5.54 -6.85
CA THR A 332 -21.60 -5.99 -7.87
C THR A 332 -20.91 -6.17 -9.24
N PRO A 333 -21.45 -7.01 -10.15
CA PRO A 333 -20.89 -7.16 -11.50
C PRO A 333 -20.75 -5.83 -12.26
N THR A 334 -21.74 -4.94 -12.12
CA THR A 334 -21.74 -3.61 -12.74
C THR A 334 -20.62 -2.74 -12.18
N LEU A 335 -20.45 -2.71 -10.85
CA LEU A 335 -19.40 -1.94 -10.21
C LEU A 335 -18.01 -2.51 -10.54
N LEU A 336 -17.87 -3.83 -10.58
CA LEU A 336 -16.63 -4.51 -10.96
C LEU A 336 -16.21 -4.16 -12.40
N ASN A 337 -17.15 -4.09 -13.34
CA ASN A 337 -16.84 -3.71 -14.72
C ASN A 337 -16.34 -2.26 -14.81
N ARG A 338 -16.94 -1.33 -14.07
CA ARG A 338 -16.48 0.07 -13.97
C ARG A 338 -15.10 0.16 -13.32
N LEU A 339 -14.87 -0.64 -12.26
CA LEU A 339 -13.57 -0.71 -11.58
C LEU A 339 -12.47 -1.22 -12.51
N LYS A 340 -12.76 -2.24 -13.32
CA LYS A 340 -11.85 -2.77 -14.34
C LYS A 340 -11.40 -1.68 -15.29
N ASP A 341 -12.30 -0.80 -15.74
CA ASP A 341 -11.94 0.30 -16.63
C ASP A 341 -11.06 1.34 -15.92
N ALA A 342 -11.35 1.67 -14.65
CA ALA A 342 -10.55 2.59 -13.85
C ALA A 342 -9.12 2.08 -13.53
N LEU A 343 -8.92 0.77 -13.47
CA LEU A 343 -7.61 0.13 -13.20
C LEU A 343 -6.91 -0.38 -14.45
N LEU A 344 -7.54 -0.29 -15.63
CA LEU A 344 -7.09 -0.94 -16.86
C LEU A 344 -5.66 -0.54 -17.27
N ILE A 345 -5.32 0.72 -17.04
CA ILE A 345 -4.03 1.30 -17.45
C ILE A 345 -2.89 0.70 -16.64
N ASP A 346 -3.01 0.71 -15.32
CA ASP A 346 -2.06 0.06 -14.41
C ASP A 346 -1.94 -1.44 -14.72
N SER A 347 -3.08 -2.13 -14.87
CA SER A 347 -3.07 -3.56 -15.21
C SER A 347 -2.33 -3.84 -16.51
N SER A 348 -2.57 -3.03 -17.55
CA SER A 348 -1.92 -3.21 -18.85
C SER A 348 -0.42 -2.94 -18.74
N LEU A 349 -0.04 -1.74 -18.29
CA LEU A 349 1.36 -1.28 -18.25
C LEU A 349 2.28 -2.23 -17.50
N PHE A 350 1.78 -2.80 -16.41
CA PHE A 350 2.58 -3.62 -15.52
C PHE A 350 2.33 -5.13 -15.70
N GLY A 351 1.60 -5.52 -16.74
CA GLY A 351 1.38 -6.93 -17.08
C GLY A 351 0.62 -7.70 -15.99
N TYR A 352 -0.42 -7.10 -15.43
CA TYR A 352 -1.39 -7.76 -14.55
C TYR A 352 -2.66 -8.10 -15.31
N GLU A 353 -3.48 -8.99 -14.74
CA GLU A 353 -4.80 -9.28 -15.28
C GLU A 353 -5.71 -8.04 -15.19
N LYS A 354 -6.60 -7.87 -16.18
CA LYS A 354 -7.57 -6.75 -16.17
C LYS A 354 -8.56 -6.89 -15.01
N ILE A 355 -8.98 -8.13 -14.74
CA ILE A 355 -9.67 -8.55 -13.53
C ILE A 355 -8.95 -9.83 -13.07
N PRO A 356 -8.42 -9.88 -11.85
CA PRO A 356 -7.83 -11.10 -11.29
C PRO A 356 -8.79 -12.29 -11.40
N ARG A 357 -8.29 -13.46 -11.85
CA ARG A 357 -9.10 -14.69 -11.96
C ARG A 357 -9.82 -15.04 -10.66
N LYS A 358 -9.17 -14.81 -9.53
CA LYS A 358 -9.75 -15.04 -8.20
C LYS A 358 -11.01 -14.20 -7.94
N ILE A 359 -11.12 -12.99 -8.50
CA ILE A 359 -12.35 -12.19 -8.43
C ILE A 359 -13.39 -12.70 -9.42
N LEU A 360 -13.00 -13.06 -10.64
CA LEU A 360 -13.93 -13.62 -11.63
C LEU A 360 -14.62 -14.89 -11.11
N ASN A 361 -13.88 -15.75 -10.42
CA ASN A 361 -14.42 -16.97 -9.83
C ASN A 361 -15.48 -16.68 -8.75
N LEU A 362 -15.34 -15.59 -7.96
CA LEU A 362 -16.35 -15.19 -6.96
C LEU A 362 -17.68 -14.82 -7.60
N GLN A 363 -17.68 -14.27 -8.81
CA GLN A 363 -18.91 -13.90 -9.51
C GLN A 363 -19.71 -15.12 -9.98
N ILE A 364 -19.04 -16.27 -10.12
CA ILE A 364 -19.65 -17.55 -10.50
C ILE A 364 -20.01 -18.36 -9.25
N TYR A 365 -19.13 -18.36 -8.25
CA TYR A 365 -19.26 -19.08 -6.99
C TYR A 365 -19.06 -18.12 -5.81
N PRO A 366 -20.13 -17.42 -5.38
CA PRO A 366 -20.06 -16.50 -4.25
C PRO A 366 -19.64 -17.23 -2.97
N LEU A 367 -18.89 -16.54 -2.11
CA LEU A 367 -18.49 -17.10 -0.82
C LEU A 367 -19.72 -17.37 0.05
N GLU A 368 -19.82 -18.59 0.60
CA GLU A 368 -20.81 -18.88 1.63
C GLU A 368 -20.54 -18.00 2.87
N ASN A 369 -21.61 -17.50 3.49
CA ASN A 369 -21.52 -16.61 4.65
C ASN A 369 -21.06 -17.32 5.95
N LYS A 370 -20.58 -18.55 5.86
CA LYS A 370 -20.19 -19.41 6.99
C LYS A 370 -18.68 -19.37 7.16
N GLY A 371 -18.17 -18.46 7.98
CA GLY A 371 -16.74 -18.38 8.26
C GLY A 371 -16.33 -17.14 9.03
N PHE A 372 -15.04 -17.05 9.31
CA PHE A 372 -14.41 -15.87 9.90
C PHE A 372 -14.66 -14.64 9.00
N LYS A 373 -15.07 -13.52 9.61
CA LYS A 373 -15.30 -12.26 8.91
C LYS A 373 -14.18 -11.27 9.17
N TYR A 374 -13.55 -10.80 8.10
CA TYR A 374 -12.46 -9.84 8.16
C TYR A 374 -12.96 -8.40 8.32
N PHE A 375 -14.12 -8.06 7.77
CA PHE A 375 -14.61 -6.68 7.76
C PHE A 375 -15.86 -6.44 8.61
N GLN A 376 -16.42 -7.48 9.24
CA GLN A 376 -17.54 -7.32 10.16
C GLN A 376 -17.09 -6.58 11.43
N GLU A 377 -17.80 -5.51 11.77
CA GLU A 377 -17.68 -4.88 13.08
C GLU A 377 -18.46 -5.71 14.11
N LEU A 378 -17.80 -6.04 15.24
CA LEU A 378 -18.42 -6.73 16.37
C LEU A 378 -19.16 -5.76 17.30
#